data_AF-A0A7W8ELF5-F1
#
_entry.id   AF-A0A7W8ELF5-F1
#
_cell.length_a   1.000
_cell.length_b   1.000
_cell.length_c   1.000
_cell.angle_alpha   90.00
_cell.angle_beta   90.00
_cell.angle_gamma   90.00
#
_symmetry.space_group_name_H-M   'P 1'
#
loop_
_entity.id
_entity.type
_entity.pdbx_description
1 polymer ?
#
loop_
_entity_poly.entity_id
_entity_poly.type
_entity_poly.pdbx_seq_one_letter_code
_entity_poly.pdbx_strand_id
1 'polypeptide(L)'
;MSDGDAVLSGIEAGLTELTKERADQDRDSTCLTDEEQRFYIAKGNFAKPSAESATNLVGLLKGQLIGKGYSTQVVDNLDLWEDDVSVAVVVNPKARVTFVLLARTDSTPNVMIIGKTECYPVKA
;
A
#
# COMPACT_ATOMS: atom_id res chain seq x y z
N MET A 1 4.40 0.42 -11.21
CA MET A 1 5.12 -0.32 -10.14
C MET A 1 4.54 -1.72 -10.09
N SER A 2 5.24 -2.74 -10.60
CA SER A 2 4.70 -4.09 -10.82
C SER A 2 4.31 -4.83 -9.53
N ASP A 3 5.01 -4.54 -8.42
CA ASP A 3 4.71 -5.16 -7.13
C ASP A 3 3.35 -4.73 -6.59
N GLY A 4 2.96 -3.46 -6.80
CA GLY A 4 1.63 -2.96 -6.41
C GLY A 4 0.50 -3.66 -7.15
N ASP A 5 0.69 -3.95 -8.44
CA ASP A 5 -0.28 -4.70 -9.24
C ASP A 5 -0.37 -6.17 -8.80
N ALA A 6 0.77 -6.79 -8.51
CA ALA A 6 0.82 -8.17 -8.05
C ALA A 6 0.11 -8.35 -6.71
N VAL A 7 0.32 -7.42 -5.77
CA VAL A 7 -0.32 -7.42 -4.46
C VAL A 7 -1.84 -7.18 -4.59
N LEU A 8 -2.24 -6.20 -5.41
CA LEU A 8 -3.66 -5.91 -5.62
C LEU A 8 -4.41 -7.05 -6.30
N SER A 9 -3.79 -7.73 -7.27
CA SER A 9 -4.41 -8.88 -7.97
C SER A 9 -4.80 -10.00 -7.01
N GLY A 10 -4.11 -10.14 -5.88
CA GLY A 10 -4.42 -11.14 -4.85
C GLY A 10 -5.69 -10.86 -4.05
N ILE A 11 -6.22 -9.64 -4.10
CA ILE A 11 -7.39 -9.21 -3.31
C ILE A 11 -8.51 -8.58 -4.15
N GLU A 12 -8.30 -8.38 -5.44
CA GLU A 12 -9.22 -7.64 -6.33
C GLU A 12 -10.64 -8.21 -6.33
N ALA A 13 -10.79 -9.54 -6.24
CA ALA A 13 -12.10 -10.20 -6.16
C ALA A 13 -12.90 -9.89 -4.86
N GLY A 14 -12.21 -9.48 -3.80
CA GLY A 14 -12.80 -9.08 -2.53
C GLY A 14 -13.15 -7.58 -2.45
N LEU A 15 -12.86 -6.82 -3.51
CA LEU A 15 -13.03 -5.38 -3.55
C LEU A 15 -14.08 -4.92 -4.56
N THR A 16 -14.74 -3.80 -4.26
CA THR A 16 -15.61 -3.02 -5.13
C THR A 16 -15.06 -1.61 -5.31
N GLU A 17 -15.53 -0.92 -6.36
CA GLU A 17 -15.15 0.47 -6.65
C GLU A 17 -13.62 0.70 -6.69
N LEU A 18 -12.91 -0.32 -7.17
CA LEU A 18 -11.45 -0.31 -7.22
C LEU A 18 -10.96 0.73 -8.23
N THR A 19 -10.19 1.69 -7.73
CA THR A 19 -9.50 2.70 -8.51
C THR A 19 -7.99 2.51 -8.36
N LYS A 20 -7.24 2.74 -9.44
CA LYS A 20 -5.78 2.66 -9.49
C LYS A 20 -5.24 3.94 -10.10
N GLU A 21 -4.30 4.56 -9.42
CA GLU A 21 -3.58 5.74 -9.87
C GLU A 21 -2.08 5.44 -9.88
N ARG A 22 -1.40 5.88 -10.94
CA ARG A 22 0.06 5.85 -11.04
C ARG A 22 0.52 7.23 -11.47
N ALA A 23 1.56 7.71 -10.82
CA ALA A 23 2.19 8.97 -11.17
C ALA A 23 3.70 8.82 -11.04
N ASP A 24 4.45 9.55 -11.87
CA ASP A 24 5.90 9.66 -11.76
C ASP A 24 6.33 10.83 -10.84
N GLN A 25 5.36 11.41 -10.13
CA GLN A 25 5.56 12.45 -9.12
C GLN A 25 4.47 12.35 -8.05
N ASP A 26 4.86 12.33 -6.77
CA ASP A 26 3.93 12.48 -5.65
C ASP A 26 3.45 13.94 -5.59
N ARG A 27 2.18 14.17 -5.26
CA ARG A 27 1.62 15.54 -5.20
C ARG A 27 2.23 16.38 -4.08
N ASP A 28 2.75 15.71 -3.05
CA ASP A 28 3.24 16.33 -1.82
C ASP A 28 4.75 16.11 -1.59
N SER A 29 5.47 15.48 -2.54
CA SER A 29 6.93 15.30 -2.45
C SER A 29 7.66 16.15 -3.48
N THR A 30 8.71 16.84 -3.03
CA THR A 30 9.61 17.59 -3.90
C THR A 30 10.92 16.82 -3.98
N CYS A 31 11.03 15.91 -4.95
CA CYS A 31 12.35 15.43 -5.38
C CYS A 31 13.17 16.60 -5.95
N LEU A 32 14.49 16.43 -6.03
CA LEU A 32 15.35 17.40 -6.71
C LEU A 32 14.99 17.48 -8.20
N THR A 33 15.41 18.56 -8.87
CA THR A 33 15.09 18.82 -10.29
C THR A 33 15.58 17.75 -11.27
N ASP A 34 16.53 16.91 -10.88
CA ASP A 34 17.12 15.81 -11.64
C ASP A 34 16.74 14.43 -11.07
N GLU A 35 15.77 14.39 -10.16
CA GLU A 35 15.26 13.18 -9.54
C GLU A 35 13.77 13.00 -9.81
N GLU A 36 13.32 11.75 -9.87
CA GLU A 36 11.92 11.38 -9.97
C GLU A 36 11.53 10.37 -8.88
N GLN A 37 10.23 10.25 -8.63
CA GLN A 37 9.68 9.29 -7.69
C GLN A 37 8.45 8.63 -8.29
N ARG A 38 8.40 7.30 -8.27
CA ARG A 38 7.20 6.58 -8.73
C ARG A 38 6.22 6.40 -7.60
N PHE A 39 4.98 6.67 -7.94
CA PHE A 39 3.85 6.57 -7.06
C PHE A 39 2.82 5.59 -7.60
N TYR A 40 2.21 4.87 -6.68
CA TYR A 40 1.12 3.93 -6.93
C TYR A 40 0.10 4.08 -5.82
N ILE A 41 -1.17 4.30 -6.17
CA ILE A 41 -2.28 4.13 -5.24
C ILE A 41 -3.29 3.16 -5.83
N ALA A 42 -3.72 2.20 -5.02
CA ALA A 42 -4.99 1.53 -5.24
C ALA A 42 -5.94 1.82 -4.07
N LYS A 43 -7.19 2.18 -4.38
CA LYS A 43 -8.26 2.41 -3.40
C LYS A 43 -9.46 1.59 -3.78
N GLY A 44 -10.12 0.98 -2.81
CA GLY A 44 -11.35 0.24 -3.04
C GLY A 44 -12.15 0.06 -1.77
N ASN A 45 -13.24 -0.68 -1.89
CA ASN A 45 -14.12 -1.03 -0.80
C ASN A 45 -14.21 -2.55 -0.62
N PHE A 46 -14.22 -3.07 0.59
CA PHE A 46 -14.61 -4.45 0.87
C PHE A 46 -15.99 -4.71 0.25
N ALA A 47 -16.12 -5.82 -0.49
CA ALA A 47 -17.39 -6.21 -1.07
C ALA A 47 -18.46 -6.51 0.01
N LYS A 48 -18.04 -6.96 1.20
CA LYS A 48 -18.90 -7.25 2.36
C LYS A 48 -18.24 -6.77 3.66
N PRO A 49 -18.24 -5.46 3.98
CA PRO A 49 -17.47 -4.91 5.10
C PRO A 49 -17.72 -5.59 6.45
N SER A 50 -18.97 -5.99 6.73
CA SER A 50 -19.34 -6.66 7.99
C SER A 50 -18.86 -8.10 8.14
N ALA A 51 -18.32 -8.71 7.08
CA ALA A 51 -17.80 -10.08 7.07
C ALA A 51 -16.26 -10.12 6.89
N GLU A 52 -15.65 -8.95 6.72
CA GLU A 52 -14.22 -8.81 6.45
C GLU A 52 -13.50 -8.29 7.70
N SER A 53 -12.21 -8.59 7.80
CA SER A 53 -11.36 -8.09 8.88
C SER A 53 -10.24 -7.25 8.29
N ALA A 54 -10.16 -5.98 8.71
CA ALA A 54 -9.10 -5.06 8.33
C ALA A 54 -7.72 -5.67 8.62
N THR A 55 -7.55 -6.27 9.81
CA THR A 55 -6.33 -6.95 10.25
C THR A 55 -5.96 -8.13 9.36
N ASN A 56 -6.93 -8.98 9.01
CA ASN A 56 -6.67 -10.14 8.14
C ASN A 56 -6.22 -9.70 6.74
N LEU A 57 -6.88 -8.69 6.16
CA LEU A 57 -6.50 -8.15 4.85
C LEU A 57 -5.07 -7.59 4.90
N VAL A 58 -4.78 -6.69 5.83
CA VAL A 58 -3.46 -6.07 5.96
C VAL A 58 -2.39 -7.12 6.25
N GLY A 59 -2.68 -8.10 7.10
CA GLY A 59 -1.80 -9.24 7.38
C GLY A 59 -1.48 -10.07 6.14
N LEU A 60 -2.48 -10.36 5.30
CA LEU A 60 -2.31 -11.07 4.03
C LEU A 60 -1.41 -10.27 3.07
N LEU A 61 -1.70 -8.99 2.87
CA LEU A 61 -0.93 -8.10 1.99
C LEU A 61 0.52 -7.95 2.47
N LYS A 62 0.71 -7.76 3.78
CA LYS A 62 2.03 -7.75 4.43
C LYS A 62 2.79 -9.04 4.16
N GLY A 63 2.14 -10.20 4.32
CA GLY A 63 2.75 -11.50 4.04
C GLY A 63 3.19 -11.67 2.59
N GLN A 64 2.38 -11.22 1.63
CA GLN A 64 2.75 -11.24 0.20
C GLN A 64 3.98 -10.37 -0.10
N LEU A 65 4.06 -9.17 0.48
CA LEU A 65 5.20 -8.28 0.31
C LEU A 65 6.46 -8.81 1.00
N ILE A 66 6.34 -9.41 2.18
CA ILE A 66 7.46 -10.09 2.85
C ILE A 66 8.02 -11.22 1.98
N GLY A 67 7.15 -12.03 1.35
CA GLY A 67 7.56 -13.05 0.39
C GLY A 67 8.32 -12.52 -0.83
N LYS A 68 8.19 -11.22 -1.14
CA LYS A 68 8.90 -10.51 -2.22
C LYS A 68 10.19 -9.82 -1.76
N GLY A 69 10.60 -10.02 -0.51
CA GLY A 69 11.83 -9.43 0.05
C GLY A 69 11.65 -8.04 0.65
N TYR A 70 10.41 -7.63 0.93
CA TYR A 70 10.14 -6.46 1.77
C TYR A 70 10.32 -6.84 3.25
N SER A 71 10.87 -5.92 4.03
CA SER A 71 10.94 -5.99 5.49
C SER A 71 9.86 -5.13 6.12
N THR A 72 9.35 -5.55 7.28
CA THR A 72 8.49 -4.68 8.11
C THR A 72 9.38 -3.64 8.76
N GLN A 73 9.09 -2.34 8.57
CA GLN A 73 9.94 -1.30 9.16
C GLN A 73 9.23 -0.38 10.14
N VAL A 74 7.92 -0.11 10.00
CA VAL A 74 7.28 0.89 10.86
C VAL A 74 5.82 0.53 11.16
N VAL A 75 5.48 0.63 12.44
CA VAL A 75 4.19 0.30 13.08
C VAL A 75 3.90 -1.20 13.11
N ASP A 76 4.32 -1.86 14.20
CA ASP A 76 3.62 -3.07 14.61
C ASP A 76 2.18 -2.65 14.92
N ASN A 77 1.21 -3.43 14.42
CA ASN A 77 -0.23 -3.15 14.56
C ASN A 77 -0.64 -2.79 16.01
N LEU A 78 0.17 -3.12 17.02
CA LEU A 78 -0.12 -2.93 18.45
C LEU A 78 -0.47 -1.50 18.89
N ASP A 79 0.06 -0.44 18.27
CA ASP A 79 -0.18 0.94 18.76
C ASP A 79 -1.45 1.60 18.18
N LEU A 80 -2.14 0.95 17.23
CA LEU A 80 -3.38 1.43 16.58
C LEU A 80 -4.50 0.36 16.60
N TRP A 81 -4.51 -0.54 17.59
CA TRP A 81 -5.54 -1.56 17.73
C TRP A 81 -6.92 -0.96 18.05
N GLU A 82 -7.64 -0.66 16.98
CA GLU A 82 -9.11 -0.69 16.97
C GLU A 82 -9.50 -1.84 16.04
N ASP A 83 -10.48 -2.67 16.42
CA ASP A 83 -10.91 -3.86 15.63
C ASP A 83 -11.29 -3.50 14.18
N ASP A 84 -11.58 -2.23 13.97
CA ASP A 84 -12.07 -1.63 12.75
C ASP A 84 -10.98 -0.96 11.89
N VAL A 85 -9.71 -0.89 12.32
CA VAL A 85 -8.62 -0.24 11.55
C VAL A 85 -7.32 -1.06 11.61
N SER A 86 -6.65 -1.24 10.48
CA SER A 86 -5.32 -1.85 10.43
C SER A 86 -4.41 -1.12 9.44
N VAL A 87 -3.15 -0.93 9.83
CA VAL A 87 -2.12 -0.25 9.04
C VAL A 87 -0.81 -1.02 9.11
N ALA A 88 -0.16 -1.22 7.97
CA ALA A 88 1.21 -1.73 7.93
C ALA A 88 2.08 -0.93 6.96
N VAL A 89 3.31 -0.62 7.38
CA VAL A 89 4.34 -0.06 6.50
C VAL A 89 5.44 -1.10 6.28
N VAL A 90 5.63 -1.47 5.02
CA VAL A 90 6.66 -2.43 4.61
C VAL A 90 7.59 -1.78 3.59
N VAL A 91 8.87 -2.06 3.70
CA VAL A 91 9.91 -1.41 2.89
C VAL A 91 10.80 -2.44 2.24
N ASN A 92 11.31 -2.15 1.06
CA ASN A 92 12.38 -2.89 0.44
C ASN A 92 13.56 -1.92 0.24
N PRO A 93 14.57 -1.94 1.13
CA PRO A 93 15.67 -0.97 1.07
C PRO A 93 16.57 -1.19 -0.15
N LYS A 94 16.61 -2.41 -0.70
CA LYS A 94 17.36 -2.69 -1.94
C LYS A 94 16.66 -2.09 -3.16
N ALA A 95 15.33 -2.18 -3.20
CA ALA A 95 14.52 -1.61 -4.28
C ALA A 95 14.20 -0.12 -4.07
N ARG A 96 14.50 0.43 -2.87
CA ARG A 96 14.10 1.77 -2.43
C ARG A 96 12.60 2.01 -2.59
N VAL A 97 11.79 1.03 -2.16
CA VAL A 97 10.32 1.07 -2.26
C VAL A 97 9.72 0.94 -0.87
N THR A 98 8.72 1.77 -0.58
CA THR A 98 7.88 1.69 0.61
C THR A 98 6.44 1.46 0.19
N PHE A 99 5.78 0.50 0.84
CA PHE A 99 4.34 0.33 0.77
C PHE A 99 3.69 0.70 2.11
N VAL A 100 2.58 1.43 2.03
CA VAL A 100 1.64 1.66 3.12
C VAL A 100 0.36 0.90 2.78
N LEU A 101 -0.04 0.00 3.68
CA LEU A 101 -1.24 -0.82 3.59
C LEU A 101 -2.21 -0.30 4.64
N LEU A 102 -3.45 0.02 4.24
CA LEU A 102 -4.50 0.49 5.14
C LEU A 102 -5.79 -0.28 4.83
N ALA A 103 -6.45 -0.75 5.88
CA ALA A 103 -7.82 -1.22 5.83
C ALA A 103 -8.60 -0.67 7.03
N ARG A 104 -9.88 -0.31 6.84
CA ARG A 104 -10.75 0.17 7.93
C ARG A 104 -12.23 -0.08 7.67
N THR A 105 -13.04 -0.54 8.60
CA THR A 105 -14.43 -0.95 8.33
C THR A 105 -15.44 0.22 8.32
N ASP A 106 -15.06 1.38 8.86
CA ASP A 106 -15.96 2.50 9.21
C ASP A 106 -16.07 3.61 8.14
N SER A 107 -15.28 3.56 7.07
CA SER A 107 -15.16 4.68 6.13
C SER A 107 -14.82 4.22 4.71
N THR A 108 -15.27 4.96 3.69
CA THR A 108 -14.97 4.67 2.28
C THR A 108 -14.03 5.72 1.68
N PRO A 109 -13.00 5.34 0.89
CA PRO A 109 -12.55 3.97 0.64
C PRO A 109 -12.02 3.32 1.92
N ASN A 110 -12.42 2.06 2.13
CA ASN A 110 -12.04 1.27 3.30
C ASN A 110 -10.78 0.43 3.09
N VAL A 111 -10.27 0.32 1.86
CA VAL A 111 -8.99 -0.33 1.55
C VAL A 111 -8.14 0.61 0.72
N MET A 112 -6.88 0.77 1.13
CA MET A 112 -5.91 1.58 0.41
C MET A 112 -4.53 0.94 0.43
N ILE A 113 -3.91 0.84 -0.75
CA ILE A 113 -2.54 0.37 -0.96
C ILE A 113 -1.78 1.49 -1.62
N ILE A 114 -0.74 1.99 -0.94
CA ILE A 114 0.10 3.07 -1.44
C ILE A 114 1.51 2.53 -1.61
N GLY A 115 2.09 2.64 -2.80
CA GLY A 115 3.49 2.34 -3.08
C GLY A 115 4.22 3.61 -3.48
N LYS A 116 5.40 3.86 -2.89
CA LYS A 116 6.27 4.97 -3.23
C LYS A 116 7.71 4.47 -3.40
N THR A 117 8.44 4.92 -4.42
CA THR A 117 9.89 4.79 -4.42
C THR A 117 10.53 5.89 -3.56
N GLU A 118 11.79 5.79 -3.17
CA GLU A 118 12.57 6.99 -2.83
C GLU A 118 12.78 7.84 -4.09
N CYS A 119 13.21 9.09 -3.93
CA CYS A 119 13.69 9.88 -5.07
C CYS A 119 14.92 9.19 -5.67
N TYR A 120 14.96 9.07 -7.00
CA TYR A 120 16.08 8.48 -7.71
C TYR A 120 16.40 9.31 -8.97
N PRO A 121 17.67 9.32 -9.43
CA PRO A 121 18.06 10.12 -10.58
C PRO A 121 17.24 9.76 -11.83
N VAL A 122 16.75 10.76 -12.54
CA VAL A 122 16.16 10.57 -13.86
C VAL A 122 17.27 10.05 -14.76
N LYS A 123 17.09 8.85 -15.34
CA LYS A 123 18.08 8.34 -16.30
C LYS A 123 18.14 9.30 -17.50
N ALA A 124 19.31 9.91 -17.71
CA ALA A 124 19.64 10.69 -18.89
C ALA A 124 19.64 9.84 -20.16
#